data_AF-A0A6P8FZN0-F1
#
_entry.id   AF-A0A6P8FZN0-F1
#
_cell.length_a   1.000
_cell.length_b   1.000
_cell.length_c   1.000
_cell.angle_alpha   90.00
_cell.angle_beta   90.00
_cell.angle_gamma   90.00
#
_symmetry.space_group_name_H-M   'P 1'
#
loop_
_entity.id
_entity.type
_entity.pdbx_description
1 polymer ?
#
loop_
_entity_poly.entity_id
_entity_poly.type
_entity_poly.pdbx_seq_one_letter_code
_entity_poly.pdbx_strand_id
1 'polypeptide(L)'
;MATDPVDDINMQKLAELEAQYTIFVGSSHEDVSYAKTFWNSLALQPPIESRLVSADISQRLKVAKDPSIKTAPRPSVHHNGSIFETVSEQRVEDRQKYKDMAKRRDEIMVLLKKQREERIKREMLSRPFKPKPKCHQSNRHDPDTSSQDLQEDIQHVRSLQ
;
A
#
# COMPACT_ATOMS: atom_id res chain seq x y z
N MET A 1 60.49 -17.57 -26.12
CA MET A 1 60.17 -17.33 -24.69
C MET A 1 58.78 -17.92 -24.50
N ALA A 2 58.70 -19.08 -23.85
CA ALA A 2 57.43 -19.76 -23.59
C ALA A 2 56.82 -19.11 -22.35
N THR A 3 55.61 -18.58 -22.46
CA THR A 3 54.82 -18.09 -21.33
C THR A 3 54.29 -19.32 -20.57
N ASP A 4 54.53 -19.36 -19.26
CA ASP A 4 54.21 -20.50 -18.42
C ASP A 4 52.67 -20.66 -18.27
N PRO A 5 52.14 -21.90 -18.33
CA PRO A 5 50.69 -22.17 -18.31
C PRO A 5 50.00 -21.85 -16.97
N VAL A 6 50.77 -21.43 -15.95
CA VAL A 6 50.25 -21.07 -14.63
C VAL A 6 49.67 -19.65 -14.62
N ASP A 7 50.22 -18.75 -15.45
CA ASP A 7 49.74 -17.38 -15.57
C ASP A 7 48.38 -17.33 -16.29
N ASP A 8 48.17 -18.19 -17.31
CA ASP A 8 46.89 -18.31 -18.01
C ASP A 8 45.76 -18.80 -17.10
N ILE A 9 46.02 -19.76 -16.21
CA ILE A 9 45.01 -20.28 -15.25
C ILE A 9 44.58 -19.17 -14.29
N ASN A 10 45.52 -18.33 -13.84
CA ASN A 10 45.24 -17.25 -12.89
C ASN A 10 44.46 -16.11 -13.57
N MET A 11 44.77 -15.84 -14.84
CA MET A 11 44.11 -14.82 -15.66
C MET A 11 42.69 -15.23 -16.05
N GLN A 12 42.47 -16.52 -16.36
CA GLN A 12 41.13 -17.08 -16.60
C GLN A 12 40.24 -16.97 -15.36
N LYS A 13 40.81 -17.25 -14.17
CA LYS A 13 40.11 -17.18 -12.89
C LYS A 13 39.74 -15.75 -12.50
N LEU A 14 40.59 -14.78 -12.85
CA LEU A 14 40.31 -13.35 -12.64
C LEU A 14 39.22 -12.85 -13.59
N ALA A 15 39.25 -13.26 -14.86
CA ALA A 15 38.23 -12.94 -15.85
C ALA A 15 36.88 -13.59 -15.52
N GLU A 16 36.91 -14.81 -14.98
CA GLU A 16 35.73 -15.47 -14.45
C GLU A 16 35.20 -14.66 -13.26
N LEU A 17 36.06 -14.28 -12.30
CA LEU A 17 35.68 -13.44 -11.16
C LEU A 17 35.08 -12.09 -11.59
N GLU A 18 35.66 -11.41 -12.58
CA GLU A 18 35.11 -10.18 -13.16
C GLU A 18 33.76 -10.43 -13.84
N ALA A 19 33.54 -11.58 -14.48
CA ALA A 19 32.25 -11.96 -15.05
C ALA A 19 31.17 -12.21 -13.99
N GLN A 20 31.56 -12.43 -12.72
CA GLN A 20 30.62 -12.50 -11.59
C GLN A 20 30.34 -11.14 -10.92
N TYR A 21 31.08 -10.08 -11.25
CA TYR A 21 30.87 -8.75 -10.70
C TYR A 21 30.11 -7.84 -11.67
N THR A 22 29.08 -7.16 -11.16
CA THR A 22 28.45 -6.06 -11.91
C THR A 22 29.28 -4.79 -11.74
N ILE A 23 29.99 -4.39 -12.80
CA ILE A 23 30.80 -3.16 -12.82
C ILE A 23 29.97 -2.01 -13.40
N PHE A 24 29.76 -0.96 -12.61
CA PHE A 24 28.98 0.23 -12.99
C PHE A 24 29.83 1.24 -13.78
N VAL A 25 30.22 0.89 -15.01
CA VAL A 25 30.99 1.79 -15.88
C VAL A 25 30.08 2.87 -16.46
N GLY A 26 30.42 4.15 -16.24
CA GLY A 26 29.68 5.29 -16.79
C GLY A 26 28.45 5.73 -15.97
N SER A 27 28.15 5.06 -14.85
CA SER A 27 27.11 5.50 -13.90
C SER A 27 27.60 6.66 -13.03
N SER A 28 26.68 7.49 -12.55
CA SER A 28 27.02 8.57 -11.61
C SER A 28 27.45 8.00 -10.26
N HIS A 29 28.21 8.77 -9.48
CA HIS A 29 28.62 8.36 -8.13
C HIS A 29 27.41 8.05 -7.22
N GLU A 30 26.33 8.81 -7.41
CA GLU A 30 25.08 8.66 -6.67
C GLU A 30 24.41 7.30 -6.97
N ASP A 31 24.31 6.92 -8.24
CA ASP A 31 23.74 5.63 -8.67
C ASP A 31 24.53 4.45 -8.13
N VAL A 32 25.86 4.54 -8.13
CA VAL A 32 26.73 3.51 -7.54
C VAL A 32 26.49 3.39 -6.02
N SER A 33 26.26 4.51 -5.33
CA SER A 33 25.96 4.52 -3.89
C SER A 33 24.61 3.90 -3.58
N TYR A 34 23.60 4.14 -4.41
CA TYR A 34 22.27 3.53 -4.28
C TYR A 34 22.32 2.04 -4.54
N ALA A 35 22.99 1.60 -5.60
CA ALA A 35 23.17 0.18 -5.90
C ALA A 35 23.87 -0.54 -4.74
N LYS A 36 24.93 0.04 -4.16
CA LYS A 36 25.60 -0.53 -2.98
C LYS A 36 24.65 -0.65 -1.79
N THR A 37 23.90 0.40 -1.48
CA THR A 37 22.95 0.42 -0.36
C THR A 37 21.85 -0.61 -0.56
N PHE A 38 21.33 -0.72 -1.78
CA PHE A 38 20.32 -1.70 -2.18
C PHE A 38 20.84 -3.13 -2.00
N TRP A 39 21.99 -3.47 -2.59
CA TRP A 39 22.55 -4.82 -2.48
C TRP A 39 22.93 -5.19 -1.04
N ASN A 40 23.45 -4.23 -0.26
CA ASN A 40 23.70 -4.42 1.16
C ASN A 40 22.39 -4.73 1.92
N SER A 41 21.29 -4.07 1.59
CA SER A 41 20.00 -4.31 2.24
C SER A 41 19.45 -5.72 2.00
N LEU A 42 19.73 -6.33 0.85
CA LEU A 42 19.33 -7.71 0.53
C LEU A 42 20.15 -8.76 1.29
N ALA A 43 21.38 -8.43 1.69
CA ALA A 43 22.22 -9.30 2.51
C ALA A 43 21.92 -9.19 4.01
N LEU A 44 21.13 -8.19 4.43
CA LEU A 44 20.69 -8.06 5.81
C LEU A 44 19.59 -9.07 6.11
N GLN A 45 19.70 -9.70 7.28
CA GLN A 45 18.62 -10.55 7.75
C GLN A 45 17.36 -9.68 7.93
N PRO A 46 16.17 -10.13 7.50
CA PRO A 46 14.95 -9.37 7.67
C PRO A 46 14.81 -8.92 9.14
N PRO A 47 14.41 -7.65 9.39
CA PRO A 47 14.22 -7.13 10.73
C PRO A 47 13.37 -8.07 11.57
N ILE A 48 13.66 -8.18 12.87
CA ILE A 48 12.98 -9.14 13.75
C ILE A 48 11.45 -8.94 13.75
N GLU A 49 11.01 -7.71 13.57
CA GLU A 49 9.60 -7.31 13.45
C GLU A 49 8.90 -7.85 12.19
N SER A 50 9.67 -8.18 11.14
CA SER A 50 9.15 -8.81 9.91
C SER A 50 9.18 -10.34 9.95
N ARG A 51 9.68 -10.94 11.04
CA ARG A 51 9.69 -12.40 11.20
C ARG A 51 8.32 -12.85 11.73
N LEU A 52 7.61 -13.63 10.92
CA LEU A 52 6.32 -14.25 11.28
C LEU A 52 6.40 -15.12 12.55
N VAL A 53 7.60 -15.56 12.92
CA VAL A 53 7.90 -16.34 14.11
C VAL A 53 9.16 -15.74 14.74
N SER A 54 9.05 -15.17 15.94
CA SER A 54 10.22 -14.76 16.71
C SER A 54 11.10 -15.98 16.99
N ALA A 55 12.42 -15.80 17.01
CA ALA A 55 13.38 -16.88 17.17
C ALA A 55 13.19 -17.70 18.47
N ASP A 56 12.48 -17.18 19.46
CA ASP A 56 12.25 -17.78 20.78
C ASP A 56 10.78 -18.17 21.05
N ILE A 57 9.87 -18.04 20.08
CA ILE A 57 8.47 -18.46 20.26
C ILE A 57 8.42 -19.99 20.22
N SER A 58 8.60 -20.59 21.39
CA SER A 58 8.24 -21.98 21.65
C SER A 58 6.77 -22.06 22.05
N GLN A 59 6.01 -22.94 21.40
CA GLN A 59 4.63 -23.22 21.78
C GLN A 59 4.60 -23.81 23.20
N ARG A 60 4.09 -23.04 24.17
CA ARG A 60 4.02 -23.46 25.59
C ARG A 60 3.03 -24.59 25.87
N LEU A 61 2.12 -24.86 24.94
CA LEU A 61 1.08 -25.88 25.08
C LEU A 61 1.44 -27.12 24.26
N LYS A 62 1.19 -28.31 24.83
CA LYS A 62 1.35 -29.58 24.11
C LYS A 62 0.48 -29.55 22.85
N VAL A 63 1.10 -29.70 21.68
CA VAL A 63 0.42 -29.88 20.40
C VAL A 63 -0.50 -31.10 20.52
N ALA A 64 -1.78 -30.94 20.17
CA ALA A 64 -2.71 -32.06 20.12
C ALA A 64 -2.18 -33.11 19.14
N LYS A 65 -2.17 -34.38 19.55
CA LYS A 65 -1.74 -35.47 18.68
C LYS A 65 -2.87 -35.78 17.71
N ASP A 66 -2.68 -35.48 16.44
CA ASP A 66 -3.62 -35.91 15.39
C ASP A 66 -3.58 -37.44 15.27
N PRO A 67 -4.75 -38.12 15.26
CA PRO A 67 -4.78 -39.54 14.96
C PRO A 67 -4.56 -39.74 13.46
N SER A 68 -3.36 -40.21 13.11
CA SER A 68 -3.07 -40.88 11.85
C SER A 68 -3.41 -40.11 10.56
N ILE A 69 -2.49 -39.25 10.12
CA ILE A 69 -2.30 -39.02 8.69
C ILE A 69 -0.84 -39.29 8.33
N LYS A 70 -0.68 -40.25 7.43
CA LYS A 70 0.57 -40.71 6.86
C LYS A 70 1.33 -39.51 6.29
N THR A 71 2.60 -39.40 6.66
CA THR A 71 3.66 -38.55 6.09
C THR A 71 3.26 -37.76 4.83
N ALA A 72 2.80 -36.52 5.02
CA ALA A 72 2.80 -35.53 3.95
C ALA A 72 4.26 -35.06 3.75
N PRO A 73 4.76 -34.91 2.51
CA PRO A 73 6.09 -34.40 2.27
C PRO A 73 6.19 -32.98 2.85
N ARG A 74 7.27 -32.71 3.60
CA ARG A 74 7.65 -31.33 3.97
C ARG A 74 7.70 -30.48 2.69
N PRO A 75 7.11 -29.27 2.67
CA PRO A 75 7.27 -28.39 1.53
C PRO A 75 8.76 -28.07 1.37
N SER A 76 9.31 -28.51 0.26
CA SER A 76 10.65 -28.17 -0.21
C SER A 76 10.75 -26.64 -0.34
N VAL A 77 11.74 -26.05 0.33
CA VAL A 77 12.10 -24.63 0.25
C VAL A 77 12.83 -24.36 -1.07
N HIS A 78 12.17 -24.62 -2.19
CA HIS A 78 12.70 -24.31 -3.53
C HIS A 78 11.56 -23.87 -4.44
N HIS A 79 10.93 -22.74 -4.14
CA HIS A 79 10.08 -22.08 -5.13
C HIS A 79 9.94 -20.57 -4.90
N ASN A 80 11.04 -19.84 -5.09
CA ASN A 80 11.02 -18.36 -5.06
C ASN A 80 10.39 -17.74 -6.32
N GLY A 81 10.00 -18.54 -7.33
CA GLY A 81 9.37 -18.08 -8.57
C GLY A 81 7.86 -17.80 -8.44
N SER A 82 7.10 -18.68 -7.77
CA SER A 82 5.64 -18.57 -7.67
C SER A 82 5.14 -17.43 -6.78
N ILE A 83 5.93 -16.97 -5.81
CA ILE A 83 5.51 -15.90 -4.90
C ILE A 83 5.37 -14.57 -5.66
N PHE A 84 6.21 -14.31 -6.65
CA PHE A 84 6.17 -13.05 -7.40
C PHE A 84 4.97 -12.98 -8.36
N GLU A 85 4.64 -14.11 -8.99
CA GLU A 85 3.51 -14.23 -9.91
C GLU A 85 2.18 -14.11 -9.16
N THR A 86 2.03 -14.80 -8.03
CA THR A 86 0.82 -14.71 -7.17
C THR A 86 0.59 -13.30 -6.61
N VAL A 87 1.65 -12.59 -6.21
CA VAL A 87 1.55 -11.18 -5.75
C VAL A 87 1.19 -10.25 -6.91
N SER A 88 1.67 -10.52 -8.12
CA SER A 88 1.37 -9.70 -9.31
C SER A 88 -0.08 -9.88 -9.76
N GLU A 89 -0.59 -11.11 -9.77
CA GLU A 89 -1.99 -11.41 -10.06
C GLU A 89 -2.93 -10.77 -9.05
N GLN A 90 -2.62 -10.87 -7.75
CA GLN A 90 -3.40 -10.24 -6.69
C GLN A 90 -3.50 -8.71 -6.87
N ARG A 91 -2.40 -8.06 -7.27
CA ARG A 91 -2.38 -6.61 -7.53
C ARG A 91 -3.25 -6.21 -8.71
N VAL A 92 -3.37 -7.06 -9.73
CA VAL A 92 -4.24 -6.81 -10.89
C VAL A 92 -5.71 -6.97 -10.49
N GLU A 93 -6.03 -8.02 -9.74
CA GLU A 93 -7.38 -8.26 -9.23
C GLU A 93 -7.84 -7.14 -8.30
N ASP A 94 -7.00 -6.74 -7.33
CA ASP A 94 -7.29 -5.63 -6.43
C ASP A 94 -7.52 -4.33 -7.21
N ARG A 95 -6.67 -4.05 -8.20
CA ARG A 95 -6.82 -2.87 -9.07
C ARG A 95 -8.15 -2.90 -9.82
N GLN A 96 -8.56 -4.05 -10.34
CA GLN A 96 -9.83 -4.17 -11.04
C GLN A 96 -11.02 -3.99 -10.09
N LYS A 97 -10.97 -4.59 -8.91
CA LYS A 97 -11.98 -4.42 -7.86
C LYS A 97 -12.16 -2.95 -7.48
N TYR A 98 -11.07 -2.20 -7.28
CA TYR A 98 -11.16 -0.77 -6.97
C TYR A 98 -11.72 0.06 -8.13
N LYS A 99 -11.42 -0.29 -9.39
CA LYS A 99 -12.03 0.35 -10.56
C LYS A 99 -13.54 0.14 -10.59
N ASP A 100 -14.00 -1.07 -10.33
CA ASP A 100 -15.44 -1.39 -10.31
C ASP A 100 -16.15 -0.67 -9.15
N MET A 101 -15.51 -0.61 -7.98
CA MET A 101 -16.03 0.17 -6.84
C MET A 101 -16.13 1.66 -7.15
N ALA A 102 -15.14 2.24 -7.83
CA ALA A 102 -15.18 3.64 -8.25
C ALA A 102 -16.33 3.90 -9.22
N LYS A 103 -16.52 3.02 -10.21
CA LYS A 103 -17.64 3.13 -11.16
C LYS A 103 -19.01 3.06 -10.45
N ARG A 104 -19.19 2.11 -9.52
CA ARG A 104 -20.43 2.04 -8.72
C ARG A 104 -20.66 3.31 -7.90
N ARG A 105 -19.60 3.88 -7.33
CA ARG A 105 -19.69 5.14 -6.58
C ARG A 105 -20.16 6.27 -7.48
N ASP A 106 -19.63 6.38 -8.69
CA ASP A 106 -20.03 7.42 -9.66
C ASP A 106 -21.50 7.27 -10.06
N GLU A 107 -21.96 6.04 -10.31
CA GLU A 107 -23.37 5.73 -10.59
C GLU A 107 -24.30 6.17 -9.44
N ILE A 108 -23.92 5.88 -8.19
CA ILE A 108 -24.66 6.30 -6.99
C ILE A 108 -24.69 7.83 -6.89
N MET A 109 -23.56 8.50 -7.11
CA MET A 109 -23.48 9.97 -7.04
C MET A 109 -24.39 10.63 -8.07
N VAL A 110 -24.43 10.12 -9.30
CA VAL A 110 -25.33 10.60 -10.36
C VAL A 110 -26.81 10.40 -9.95
N LEU A 111 -27.15 9.22 -9.41
CA LEU A 111 -28.51 8.93 -8.95
C LEU A 111 -28.95 9.91 -7.84
N LEU A 112 -28.10 10.11 -6.83
CA LEU A 112 -28.38 11.02 -5.72
C LEU A 112 -28.54 12.47 -6.20
N LYS A 113 -27.70 12.91 -7.14
CA LYS A 113 -27.82 14.23 -7.76
C LYS A 113 -29.18 14.40 -8.44
N LYS A 114 -29.60 13.43 -9.26
CA LYS A 114 -30.91 13.42 -9.92
C LYS A 114 -32.06 13.44 -8.91
N GLN A 115 -32.00 12.63 -7.87
CA GLN A 115 -33.02 12.62 -6.81
C GLN A 115 -33.11 13.98 -6.10
N ARG A 116 -31.97 14.62 -5.82
CA ARG A 116 -31.92 15.95 -5.21
C ARG A 116 -32.54 17.01 -6.12
N GLU A 117 -32.24 16.99 -7.41
CA GLU A 117 -32.82 17.91 -8.41
C GLU A 117 -34.34 17.75 -8.50
N GLU A 118 -34.84 16.51 -8.58
CA GLU A 118 -36.27 16.21 -8.57
C GLU A 118 -36.96 16.67 -7.28
N ARG A 119 -36.33 16.44 -6.12
CA ARG A 119 -36.82 16.94 -4.84
C ARG A 119 -36.92 18.47 -4.85
N ILE A 120 -35.87 19.16 -5.29
CA ILE A 120 -35.84 20.63 -5.38
C ILE A 120 -36.97 21.12 -6.29
N LYS A 121 -37.14 20.52 -7.47
CA LYS A 121 -38.21 20.88 -8.42
C LYS A 121 -39.61 20.73 -7.80
N ARG A 122 -39.88 19.62 -7.11
CA ARG A 122 -41.16 19.41 -6.40
C ARG A 122 -41.35 20.39 -5.25
N GLU A 123 -40.29 20.69 -4.51
CA GLU A 123 -40.35 21.70 -3.45
C GLU A 123 -40.59 23.10 -4.01
N MET A 124 -39.95 23.48 -5.12
CA MET A 124 -40.18 24.79 -5.75
C MET A 124 -41.65 25.00 -6.13
N LEU A 125 -42.29 23.97 -6.69
CA LEU A 125 -43.71 24.02 -7.05
C LEU A 125 -44.63 24.01 -5.83
N SER A 126 -44.29 23.27 -4.77
CA SER A 126 -45.15 23.14 -3.58
C SER A 126 -44.94 24.21 -2.51
N ARG A 127 -43.77 24.89 -2.49
CA ARG A 127 -43.42 25.95 -1.54
C ARG A 127 -44.52 27.02 -1.37
N PRO A 128 -45.15 27.53 -2.45
CA PRO A 128 -46.22 28.52 -2.33
C PRO A 128 -47.51 27.97 -1.71
N PHE A 129 -47.74 26.66 -1.78
CA PHE A 129 -48.99 26.01 -1.36
C PHE A 129 -48.86 25.24 -0.04
N LYS A 130 -47.67 25.19 0.56
CA LYS A 130 -47.47 24.52 1.85
C LYS A 130 -48.12 25.38 2.95
N PRO A 131 -49.07 24.83 3.73
CA PRO A 131 -49.64 25.56 4.85
C PRO A 131 -48.52 25.91 5.82
N LYS A 132 -48.40 27.19 6.17
CA LYS A 132 -47.43 27.66 7.16
C LYS A 132 -47.69 26.88 8.45
N PRO A 133 -46.72 26.12 8.98
CA PRO A 133 -46.88 25.56 10.32
C PRO A 133 -47.10 26.73 11.27
N LYS A 134 -48.12 26.63 12.14
CA LYS A 134 -48.29 27.60 13.22
C LYS A 134 -46.95 27.65 13.97
N CYS A 135 -46.35 28.84 14.02
CA CYS A 135 -45.15 29.11 14.78
C CYS A 135 -45.42 28.73 16.25
N HIS A 136 -45.02 27.53 16.64
CA HIS A 136 -44.57 27.33 18.01
C HIS A 136 -43.13 27.78 17.99
N GLN A 137 -42.86 28.86 18.70
CA GLN A 137 -41.52 29.39 18.96
C GLN A 137 -40.73 28.31 19.70
N SER A 138 -40.26 27.29 18.99
CA SER A 138 -39.20 26.43 19.51
C SER A 138 -37.93 27.21 19.27
N ASN A 139 -37.39 27.79 20.34
CA ASN A 139 -36.02 28.30 20.44
C ASN A 139 -35.05 27.21 19.98
N ARG A 140 -34.86 27.05 18.68
CA ARG A 140 -33.68 26.42 18.13
C ARG A 140 -32.68 27.55 18.00
N HIS A 141 -31.85 27.69 19.01
CA HIS A 141 -30.62 28.44 18.88
C HIS A 141 -29.80 27.71 17.81
N ASP A 142 -29.78 28.25 16.59
CA ASP A 142 -28.63 28.03 15.73
C ASP A 142 -27.42 28.60 16.51
N PRO A 143 -26.28 27.89 16.57
CA PRO A 143 -25.07 28.49 17.10
C PRO A 143 -24.73 29.64 16.16
N ASP A 144 -25.06 30.85 16.59
CA ASP A 144 -24.70 32.11 15.96
C ASP A 144 -23.19 32.26 16.12
N THR A 145 -22.44 31.51 15.30
CA THR A 145 -20.99 31.61 15.25
C THR A 145 -20.73 32.96 14.62
N SER A 146 -20.26 33.90 15.43
CA SER A 146 -20.13 35.27 14.98
C SER A 146 -19.17 35.32 13.79
N SER A 147 -19.36 36.28 12.88
CA SER A 147 -18.44 36.46 11.75
C SER A 147 -16.99 36.74 12.20
N GLN A 148 -16.78 37.16 13.45
CA GLN A 148 -15.45 37.33 14.03
C GLN A 148 -14.82 35.98 14.40
N ASP A 149 -15.58 35.07 15.01
CA ASP A 149 -15.09 33.76 15.44
C ASP A 149 -14.57 32.95 14.23
N LEU A 150 -15.30 33.00 13.11
CA LEU A 150 -14.87 32.39 11.84
C LEU A 150 -13.59 33.03 11.29
N GLN A 151 -13.45 34.35 11.46
CA GLN A 151 -12.27 35.09 10.98
C GLN A 151 -11.03 34.76 11.82
N GLU A 152 -11.20 34.60 13.13
CA GLU A 152 -10.16 34.18 14.07
C GLU A 152 -9.67 32.77 13.77
N ASP A 153 -10.60 31.83 13.54
CA ASP A 153 -10.28 30.46 13.14
C ASP A 153 -9.47 30.41 11.83
N ILE A 154 -9.87 31.21 10.83
CA ILE A 154 -9.15 31.33 9.55
C ILE A 154 -7.73 31.90 9.76
N GLN A 155 -7.56 32.89 10.63
CA GLN A 155 -6.24 33.46 10.93
C GLN A 155 -5.35 32.47 11.68
N HIS A 156 -5.92 31.72 12.63
CA HIS A 156 -5.20 30.72 13.38
C HIS A 156 -4.64 29.62 12.47
N VAL A 157 -5.44 29.10 11.53
CA VAL A 157 -4.96 28.11 10.55
C VAL A 157 -3.81 28.65 9.69
N ARG A 158 -3.87 29.94 9.29
CA ARG A 158 -2.80 30.57 8.50
C ARG A 158 -1.50 30.76 9.28
N SER A 159 -1.56 30.92 10.60
CA SER A 159 -0.37 31.11 11.43
C SER A 159 0.45 29.83 11.65
N LEU A 160 -0.11 28.67 11.31
CA LEU A 160 0.51 27.35 11.49
C LEU A 160 1.22 26.83 10.21
N GLN A 161 1.18 27.58 9.11
CA GLN A 161 1.88 27.28 7.85
C GLN A 161 3.16 28.09 7.72
#